data_AF-A0A7Y3I9X7-F1
#
_entry.id   AF-A0A7Y3I9X7-F1
#
_cell.length_a   1.000
_cell.length_b   1.000
_cell.length_c   1.000
_cell.angle_alpha   90.00
_cell.angle_beta   90.00
_cell.angle_gamma   90.00
#
_symmetry.space_group_name_H-M   'P 1'
#
loop_
_entity.id
_entity.type
_entity.pdbx_description
1 polymer ?
#
loop_
_entity_poly.entity_id
_entity_poly.type
_entity_poly.pdbx_seq_one_letter_code
_entity_poly.pdbx_strand_id
1 'polypeptide(L)'
;MARGRTKAWKGNALTLAVATVGALYAGEALLYWVDRSFVDGLPAGEVEARCPGPAAADPRCLAAIRDGVPFDARSTLEVFDDFATRGDTVWPAVPAHAFEPGEALDVAGEAAARPTILPLAGLSATETLLCNESGEWVTYHADEYGLNNPLGIHGLDSVTVALVGDSFVHGWCVPSSQNVAGLLEPRWGPVLSLGLEASGPMSQLGLLREYGTDLEPTIVLWLFFPDNDLG
;
A
#
# COMPACT_ATOMS: atom_id res chain seq x y z
N MET A 1 -0.05 -82.97 -2.67
CA MET A 1 0.67 -81.89 -3.41
C MET A 1 0.12 -80.47 -3.13
N ALA A 2 -0.61 -80.22 -2.03
CA ALA A 2 -1.33 -78.94 -1.80
C ALA A 2 -0.68 -77.96 -0.79
N ARG A 3 0.32 -78.39 0.00
CA ARG A 3 0.93 -77.57 1.07
C ARG A 3 1.93 -76.50 0.58
N GLY A 4 2.39 -76.55 -0.68
CA GLY A 4 3.35 -75.59 -1.24
C GLY A 4 2.72 -74.27 -1.72
N ARG A 5 1.47 -74.30 -2.22
CA ARG A 5 0.79 -73.11 -2.78
C ARG A 5 0.37 -72.09 -1.72
N THR A 6 -0.01 -72.53 -0.53
CA THR A 6 -0.49 -71.63 0.54
C THR A 6 0.62 -70.82 1.19
N LYS A 7 1.86 -71.34 1.24
CA LYS A 7 3.03 -70.62 1.79
C LYS A 7 3.53 -69.55 0.83
N ALA A 8 3.55 -69.83 -0.48
CA ALA A 8 3.91 -68.88 -1.53
C ALA A 8 2.89 -67.72 -1.62
N TRP A 9 1.58 -68.01 -1.50
CA TRP A 9 0.54 -66.98 -1.51
C TRP A 9 0.67 -65.98 -0.35
N LYS A 10 0.99 -66.45 0.86
CA LYS A 10 1.24 -65.57 2.03
C LYS A 10 2.47 -64.69 1.85
N GLY A 11 3.55 -65.24 1.28
CA GLY A 11 4.76 -64.46 0.95
C GLY A 11 4.48 -63.40 -0.10
N ASN A 12 3.81 -63.77 -1.20
CA ASN A 12 3.44 -62.83 -2.26
C ASN A 12 2.47 -61.74 -1.77
N ALA A 13 1.52 -62.09 -0.89
CA ALA A 13 0.59 -61.13 -0.29
C ALA A 13 1.31 -60.13 0.64
N LEU A 14 2.30 -60.59 1.41
CA LEU A 14 3.13 -59.71 2.25
C LEU A 14 3.99 -58.77 1.39
N THR A 15 4.63 -59.29 0.35
CA THR A 15 5.41 -58.47 -0.60
C THR A 15 4.55 -57.42 -1.29
N LEU A 16 3.34 -57.80 -1.74
CA LEU A 16 2.39 -56.88 -2.34
C LEU A 16 1.95 -55.81 -1.33
N ALA A 17 1.61 -56.19 -0.10
CA ALA A 17 1.19 -55.25 0.94
C ALA A 17 2.31 -54.24 1.27
N VAL A 18 3.55 -54.70 1.44
CA VAL A 18 4.72 -53.85 1.69
C VAL A 18 4.99 -52.92 0.50
N ALA A 19 4.91 -53.42 -0.73
CA ALA A 19 5.10 -52.61 -1.92
C ALA A 19 4.01 -51.53 -2.08
N THR A 20 2.75 -51.86 -1.79
CA THR A 20 1.63 -50.90 -1.82
C THR A 20 1.82 -49.80 -0.78
N VAL A 21 2.16 -50.16 0.46
CA VAL A 21 2.40 -49.17 1.52
C VAL A 21 3.61 -48.30 1.18
N GLY A 22 4.71 -48.89 0.70
CA GLY A 22 5.88 -48.14 0.26
C GLY A 22 5.57 -47.16 -0.88
N ALA A 23 4.75 -47.58 -1.85
CA ALA A 23 4.33 -46.72 -2.95
C ALA A 23 3.45 -45.56 -2.50
N LEU A 24 2.54 -45.78 -1.53
CA LEU A 24 1.70 -44.73 -0.96
C LEU A 24 2.54 -43.66 -0.28
N TYR A 25 3.46 -44.04 0.62
CA TYR A 25 4.34 -43.09 1.29
C TYR A 25 5.32 -42.39 0.35
N ALA A 26 5.83 -43.10 -0.67
CA ALA A 26 6.66 -42.48 -1.70
C ALA A 26 5.86 -41.44 -2.52
N GLY A 27 4.60 -41.72 -2.82
CA GLY A 27 3.68 -40.79 -3.48
C GLY A 27 3.42 -39.56 -2.63
N GLU A 28 3.12 -39.73 -1.34
CA GLU A 28 2.94 -38.61 -0.40
C GLU A 28 4.20 -37.75 -0.28
N ALA A 29 5.37 -38.38 -0.15
CA ALA A 29 6.65 -37.67 -0.08
C ALA A 29 6.94 -36.88 -1.37
N LEU A 30 6.61 -37.44 -2.54
CA LEU A 30 6.75 -36.75 -3.82
C LEU A 30 5.80 -35.56 -3.91
N LEU A 31 4.53 -35.74 -3.57
CA LEU A 31 3.54 -34.65 -3.57
C LEU A 31 3.95 -33.53 -2.63
N TYR A 32 4.41 -33.87 -1.42
CA TYR A 32 4.91 -32.90 -0.46
C TYR A 32 6.14 -32.13 -0.97
N TRP A 33 7.05 -32.81 -1.67
CA TRP A 33 8.23 -32.16 -2.23
C TRP A 33 7.89 -31.26 -3.42
N VAL A 34 6.97 -31.70 -4.28
CA VAL A 34 6.46 -30.89 -5.41
C VAL A 34 5.74 -29.67 -4.89
N ASP A 35 4.83 -29.83 -3.92
CA ASP A 35 4.08 -28.72 -3.30
C ASP A 35 5.03 -27.65 -2.74
N ARG A 36 6.07 -28.06 -2.01
CA ARG A 36 7.08 -27.13 -1.47
C ARG A 36 8.01 -26.51 -2.50
N SER A 37 8.08 -27.07 -3.70
CA SER A 37 8.92 -26.52 -4.77
C SER A 37 8.25 -25.32 -5.44
N PHE A 38 6.97 -25.04 -5.14
CA PHE A 38 6.21 -23.96 -5.74
C PHE A 38 5.47 -23.12 -4.70
N VAL A 39 5.35 -21.83 -4.97
CA VAL A 39 4.50 -20.88 -4.24
C VAL A 39 3.62 -20.20 -5.28
N ASP A 40 2.30 -20.39 -5.18
CA ASP A 40 1.33 -19.83 -6.14
C ASP A 40 1.70 -20.11 -7.62
N GLY A 41 2.19 -21.33 -7.90
CA GLY A 41 2.60 -21.75 -9.25
C GLY A 41 3.97 -21.22 -9.72
N LEU A 42 4.69 -20.46 -8.89
CA LEU A 42 6.06 -20.00 -9.16
C LEU A 42 7.10 -20.86 -8.44
N PRO A 43 8.32 -21.06 -8.97
CA PRO A 43 9.37 -21.78 -8.26
C PRO A 43 9.69 -21.13 -6.91
N ALA A 44 9.64 -21.88 -5.82
CA ALA A 44 9.83 -21.34 -4.46
C ALA A 44 11.18 -20.64 -4.28
N GLY A 45 12.24 -21.12 -4.94
CA GLY A 45 13.55 -20.47 -4.91
C GLY A 45 13.60 -19.12 -5.63
N GLU A 46 12.77 -18.91 -6.66
CA GLU A 46 12.63 -17.61 -7.31
C GLU A 46 11.86 -16.63 -6.42
N VAL A 47 10.78 -17.11 -5.78
CA VAL A 47 10.01 -16.31 -4.82
C VAL A 47 10.88 -15.89 -3.64
N GLU A 48 11.65 -16.80 -3.03
CA GLU A 48 12.54 -16.45 -1.92
C GLU A 48 13.63 -15.44 -2.34
N ALA A 49 14.15 -15.54 -3.56
CA ALA A 49 15.18 -14.64 -4.05
C ALA A 49 14.67 -13.21 -4.33
N ARG A 50 13.41 -13.06 -4.75
CA ARG A 50 12.82 -11.77 -5.14
C ARG A 50 11.91 -11.16 -4.08
N CYS A 51 11.29 -11.99 -3.25
CA CYS A 51 10.29 -11.65 -2.25
C CYS A 51 10.60 -12.38 -0.93
N PRO A 52 11.74 -12.09 -0.27
CA PRO A 52 12.15 -12.84 0.92
C PRO A 52 11.19 -12.65 2.09
N GLY A 53 11.12 -13.66 2.96
CA GLY A 53 10.40 -13.58 4.23
C GLY A 53 8.88 -13.35 4.05
N PRO A 54 8.27 -12.38 4.76
CA PRO A 54 6.82 -12.13 4.67
C PRO A 54 6.34 -11.75 3.26
N ALA A 55 7.20 -11.16 2.41
CA ALA A 55 6.85 -10.77 1.05
C ALA A 55 6.56 -11.96 0.13
N ALA A 56 7.02 -13.17 0.47
CA ALA A 56 6.78 -14.39 -0.32
C ALA A 56 5.28 -14.74 -0.46
N ALA A 57 4.45 -14.24 0.45
CA ALA A 57 3.00 -14.42 0.42
C ALA A 57 2.25 -13.17 -0.11
N ASP A 58 2.96 -12.09 -0.47
CA ASP A 58 2.34 -10.87 -0.97
C ASP A 58 1.89 -11.07 -2.43
N PRO A 59 0.58 -10.97 -2.74
CA PRO A 59 0.08 -11.16 -4.09
C PRO A 59 0.69 -10.17 -5.09
N ARG A 60 1.08 -8.98 -4.66
CA ARG A 60 1.71 -7.96 -5.52
C ARG A 60 3.13 -8.38 -5.91
N CYS A 61 3.89 -8.91 -4.96
CA CYS A 61 5.24 -9.42 -5.24
C CYS A 61 5.19 -10.64 -6.18
N LEU A 62 4.23 -11.56 -5.94
CA LEU A 62 4.00 -12.71 -6.81
C LEU A 62 3.55 -12.30 -8.23
N ALA A 63 2.69 -11.29 -8.35
CA ALA A 63 2.31 -10.71 -9.64
C ALA A 63 3.52 -10.09 -10.35
N ALA A 64 4.34 -9.33 -9.64
CA ALA A 64 5.56 -8.74 -10.19
C ALA A 64 6.56 -9.80 -10.68
N ILE A 65 6.63 -10.96 -10.01
CA ILE A 65 7.42 -12.09 -10.51
C ILE A 65 6.91 -12.58 -11.86
N ARG A 66 5.60 -12.85 -11.95
CA ARG A 66 4.92 -13.35 -13.16
C ARG A 66 5.08 -12.40 -14.35
N ASP A 67 4.95 -11.11 -14.09
CA ASP A 67 5.02 -10.07 -15.11
C ASP A 67 6.47 -9.66 -15.44
N GLY A 68 7.46 -10.18 -14.70
CA GLY A 68 8.87 -9.89 -14.93
C GLY A 68 9.26 -8.45 -14.58
N VAL A 69 8.49 -7.77 -13.71
CA VAL A 69 8.75 -6.39 -13.28
C VAL A 69 9.41 -6.35 -11.90
N PRO A 70 10.21 -5.32 -11.58
CA PRO A 70 10.78 -5.15 -10.25
C PRO A 70 9.71 -5.04 -9.16
N PHE A 71 10.05 -5.47 -7.95
CA PHE A 71 9.24 -5.25 -6.75
C PHE A 71 10.17 -5.04 -5.56
N ASP A 72 9.96 -3.96 -4.83
CA ASP A 72 10.65 -3.71 -3.58
C ASP A 72 9.98 -4.52 -2.45
N ALA A 73 10.61 -5.63 -2.07
CA ALA A 73 10.08 -6.52 -1.05
C ALA A 73 10.33 -6.05 0.39
N ARG A 74 10.97 -4.90 0.59
CA ARG A 74 11.22 -4.35 1.93
C ARG A 74 9.90 -4.00 2.60
N SER A 75 9.79 -4.33 3.88
CA SER A 75 8.73 -3.84 4.76
C SER A 75 8.84 -2.34 4.99
N THR A 76 7.75 -1.71 5.42
CA THR A 76 7.73 -0.28 5.76
C THR A 76 8.81 0.07 6.79
N LEU A 77 9.05 -0.79 7.78
CA LEU A 77 10.06 -0.58 8.82
C LEU A 77 11.48 -0.62 8.25
N GLU A 78 11.79 -1.58 7.36
CA GLU A 78 13.09 -1.66 6.70
C GLU A 78 13.37 -0.43 5.83
N VAL A 79 12.33 0.15 5.21
CA VAL A 79 12.45 1.40 4.47
C VAL A 79 12.72 2.58 5.40
N PHE A 80 12.00 2.69 6.52
CA PHE A 80 12.29 3.72 7.53
C PHE A 80 13.72 3.61 8.06
N ASP A 81 14.17 2.40 8.37
CA ASP A 81 15.54 2.15 8.81
C ASP A 81 16.56 2.54 7.72
N ASP A 82 16.29 2.23 6.44
CA ASP A 82 17.14 2.66 5.33
C ASP A 82 17.29 4.18 5.25
N PHE A 83 16.19 4.94 5.32
CA PHE A 83 16.24 6.41 5.37
C PHE A 83 17.06 6.89 6.58
N ALA A 84 16.82 6.32 7.76
CA ALA A 84 17.53 6.68 8.98
C ALA A 84 19.05 6.41 8.87
N THR A 85 19.47 5.30 8.25
CA THR A 85 20.91 5.00 8.06
C THR A 85 21.61 5.97 7.11
N ARG A 86 20.87 6.58 6.18
CA ARG A 86 21.37 7.63 5.27
C ARG A 86 21.40 9.02 5.91
N GLY A 87 20.81 9.17 7.10
CA GLY A 87 20.66 10.46 7.78
C GLY A 87 19.49 11.29 7.26
N ASP A 88 18.63 10.69 6.43
CA ASP A 88 17.44 11.32 5.88
C ASP A 88 16.26 11.12 6.86
N THR A 89 15.45 12.16 7.02
CA THR A 89 14.23 12.07 7.84
C THR A 89 13.03 11.93 6.91
N VAL A 90 12.28 10.85 7.09
CA VAL A 90 11.02 10.59 6.39
C VAL A 90 9.94 10.24 7.42
N TRP A 91 8.70 10.63 7.16
CA TRP A 91 7.57 10.35 8.02
C TRP A 91 6.53 9.50 7.30
N PRO A 92 5.74 8.67 8.01
CA PRO A 92 4.61 8.00 7.38
C PRO A 92 3.58 9.02 6.91
N ALA A 93 2.91 8.72 5.80
CA ALA A 93 1.66 9.39 5.48
C ALA A 93 0.65 9.10 6.59
N VAL A 94 0.15 10.16 7.25
CA VAL A 94 -0.88 10.06 8.28
C VAL A 94 -2.15 10.68 7.71
N PRO A 95 -3.11 9.87 7.24
CA PRO A 95 -4.31 10.39 6.62
C PRO A 95 -5.30 10.90 7.68
N ALA A 96 -6.13 11.88 7.33
CA ALA A 96 -7.08 12.48 8.25
C ALA A 96 -8.08 11.48 8.85
N HIS A 97 -8.44 10.42 8.09
CA HIS A 97 -9.34 9.38 8.58
C HIS A 97 -8.72 8.49 9.67
N ALA A 98 -7.40 8.57 9.89
CA ALA A 98 -6.75 7.91 11.02
C ALA A 98 -7.10 8.55 12.38
N PHE A 99 -7.80 9.69 12.36
CA PHE A 99 -8.34 10.35 13.55
C PHE A 99 -9.87 10.28 13.51
N GLU A 100 -10.47 9.50 14.41
CA GLU A 100 -11.93 9.57 14.58
C GLU A 100 -12.34 10.94 15.18
N PRO A 101 -13.59 11.40 14.98
CA PRO A 101 -14.09 12.63 15.63
C PRO A 101 -13.95 12.64 17.17
N GLY A 102 -13.84 11.46 17.80
CA GLY A 102 -13.55 11.30 19.24
C GLY A 102 -12.06 11.28 19.61
N GLU A 103 -11.17 11.22 18.62
CA GLU A 103 -9.71 11.21 18.74
C GLU A 103 -9.09 12.56 18.33
N ALA A 104 -9.93 13.59 18.27
CA ALA A 104 -9.47 14.95 18.10
C ALA A 104 -8.39 15.29 19.13
N LEU A 105 -7.36 15.97 18.66
CA LEU A 105 -6.20 16.25 19.48
C LEU A 105 -6.58 17.28 20.54
N ASP A 106 -6.54 16.87 21.81
CA ASP A 106 -6.47 17.77 22.94
C ASP A 106 -5.11 18.47 22.92
N VAL A 107 -5.02 19.59 22.21
CA VAL A 107 -3.81 20.41 22.20
C VAL A 107 -3.58 20.89 23.63
N ALA A 108 -2.49 20.45 24.25
CA ALA A 108 -2.15 20.79 25.63
C ALA A 108 -1.89 22.30 25.78
N GLY A 109 -2.64 22.91 26.68
CA GLY A 109 -2.55 24.30 27.12
C GLY A 109 -3.78 24.62 27.96
N GLU A 110 -3.78 25.70 28.71
CA GLU A 110 -4.74 25.95 29.79
C GLU A 110 -6.25 25.91 29.43
N ALA A 111 -7.03 25.67 30.48
CA ALA A 111 -8.32 24.99 30.56
C ALA A 111 -9.56 25.70 29.98
N ALA A 112 -10.56 24.86 29.67
CA ALA A 112 -12.01 25.11 29.77
C ALA A 112 -12.82 25.66 28.58
N ALA A 113 -12.25 25.86 27.38
CA ALA A 113 -13.03 26.26 26.20
C ALA A 113 -12.39 25.91 24.84
N ARG A 114 -11.76 24.74 24.69
CA ARG A 114 -11.02 24.43 23.46
C ARG A 114 -11.91 23.79 22.38
N PRO A 115 -11.78 24.21 21.11
CA PRO A 115 -12.30 23.43 20.00
C PRO A 115 -11.47 22.14 19.87
N THR A 116 -12.18 21.02 19.82
CA THR A 116 -11.76 19.74 19.26
C THR A 116 -11.05 19.98 17.91
N ILE A 117 -9.74 19.73 17.81
CA ILE A 117 -8.98 19.87 16.55
C ILE A 117 -8.91 18.51 15.87
N LEU A 118 -9.47 18.44 14.66
CA LEU A 118 -9.34 17.30 13.77
C LEU A 118 -8.26 17.63 12.72
N PRO A 119 -7.13 16.92 12.68
CA PRO A 119 -6.15 17.07 11.61
C PRO A 119 -6.81 16.73 10.27
N LEU A 120 -6.85 17.69 9.36
CA LEU A 120 -7.39 17.47 8.02
C LEU A 120 -6.33 17.01 7.03
N ALA A 121 -5.04 17.18 7.33
CA ALA A 121 -3.92 16.88 6.44
C ALA A 121 -2.70 16.33 7.20
N GLY A 122 -1.66 15.95 6.45
CA GLY A 122 -0.44 15.32 6.96
C GLY A 122 0.54 16.30 7.62
N LEU A 123 1.77 15.84 7.80
CA LEU A 123 2.84 16.64 8.37
C LEU A 123 3.38 17.66 7.36
N SER A 124 3.47 18.93 7.79
CA SER A 124 3.93 20.06 6.97
C SER A 124 5.42 19.95 6.60
N ALA A 125 5.74 20.32 5.35
CA ALA A 125 7.10 20.54 4.83
C ALA A 125 8.07 19.39 5.13
N THR A 126 7.62 18.16 4.88
CA THR A 126 8.39 16.96 5.22
C THR A 126 8.37 15.90 4.13
N GLU A 127 9.45 15.11 4.06
CA GLU A 127 9.47 13.93 3.20
C GLU A 127 8.53 12.88 3.79
N THR A 128 7.55 12.45 2.99
CA THR A 128 6.48 11.55 3.41
C THR A 128 6.58 10.24 2.64
N LEU A 129 6.66 9.12 3.36
CA LEU A 129 6.58 7.76 2.83
C LEU A 129 5.11 7.37 2.71
N LEU A 130 4.68 7.11 1.48
CA LEU A 130 3.27 6.87 1.16
C LEU A 130 2.95 5.36 1.19
N CYS A 131 3.40 4.63 0.18
CA CYS A 131 3.10 3.20 0.02
C CYS A 131 3.94 2.57 -1.09
N ASN A 132 3.81 1.25 -1.23
CA ASN A 132 4.44 0.44 -2.26
C ASN A 132 3.41 -0.53 -2.84
N GLU A 133 2.52 -0.03 -3.69
CA GLU A 133 1.55 -0.85 -4.42
C GLU A 133 2.03 -1.11 -5.86
N SER A 134 2.74 -0.16 -6.46
CA SER A 134 3.30 -0.24 -7.81
C SER A 134 4.58 -1.08 -7.92
N GLY A 135 5.05 -1.64 -6.80
CA GLY A 135 6.32 -2.36 -6.72
C GLY A 135 7.53 -1.47 -6.40
N GLU A 136 7.32 -0.18 -6.20
CA GLU A 136 8.32 0.74 -5.68
C GLU A 136 7.70 1.60 -4.57
N TRP A 137 8.51 1.95 -3.57
CA TRP A 137 8.07 2.87 -2.51
C TRP A 137 7.93 4.28 -3.07
N VAL A 138 6.72 4.81 -3.00
CA VAL A 138 6.40 6.19 -3.36
C VAL A 138 6.64 7.08 -2.14
N THR A 139 7.42 8.13 -2.35
CA THR A 139 7.54 9.25 -1.42
C THR A 139 7.11 10.54 -2.10
N TYR A 140 6.74 11.53 -1.30
CA TYR A 140 6.57 12.89 -1.76
C TYR A 140 7.03 13.87 -0.68
N HIS A 141 7.48 15.05 -1.11
CA HIS A 141 7.72 16.15 -0.19
C HIS A 141 6.41 16.89 0.01
N ALA A 142 5.87 16.84 1.22
CA ALA A 142 4.60 17.48 1.53
C ALA A 142 4.73 19.00 1.55
N ASP A 143 3.67 19.69 1.15
CA ASP A 143 3.61 21.14 1.13
C ASP A 143 3.51 21.76 2.55
N GLU A 144 3.34 23.08 2.63
CA GLU A 144 3.21 23.82 3.89
C GLU A 144 2.05 23.33 4.77
N TYR A 145 1.07 22.62 4.22
CA TYR A 145 -0.07 22.07 4.95
C TYR A 145 -0.08 20.54 4.99
N GLY A 146 0.99 19.88 4.55
CA GLY A 146 1.11 18.43 4.62
C GLY A 146 0.38 17.67 3.50
N LEU A 147 0.04 18.36 2.40
CA LEU A 147 -0.60 17.79 1.21
C LEU A 147 0.46 17.47 0.14
N ASN A 148 0.11 16.60 -0.82
CA ASN A 148 0.99 16.24 -1.93
C ASN A 148 0.94 17.30 -3.05
N ASN A 149 1.50 18.48 -2.76
CA ASN A 149 1.66 19.60 -3.69
C ASN A 149 3.11 20.11 -3.72
N PRO A 150 3.51 20.86 -4.77
CA PRO A 150 4.77 21.60 -4.74
C PRO A 150 4.81 22.64 -3.60
N LEU A 151 5.97 22.76 -2.95
CA LEU A 151 6.22 23.83 -1.98
C LEU A 151 5.98 25.22 -2.59
N GLY A 152 5.41 26.11 -1.81
CA GLY A 152 5.13 27.50 -2.16
C GLY A 152 3.79 27.71 -2.87
N ILE A 153 3.02 26.64 -3.14
CA ILE A 153 1.72 26.76 -3.82
C ILE A 153 0.73 27.63 -3.03
N HIS A 154 0.78 27.57 -1.69
CA HIS A 154 -0.06 28.37 -0.79
C HIS A 154 0.39 29.83 -0.67
N GLY A 155 1.54 30.18 -1.24
CA GLY A 155 2.01 31.56 -1.35
C GLY A 155 1.61 32.25 -2.66
N LEU A 156 0.87 31.57 -3.54
CA LEU A 156 0.35 32.15 -4.77
C LEU A 156 -0.87 33.02 -4.49
N ASP A 157 -1.09 34.04 -5.32
CA ASP A 157 -2.31 34.86 -5.24
C ASP A 157 -3.55 34.08 -5.72
N SER A 158 -3.37 33.16 -6.67
CA SER A 158 -4.45 32.28 -7.15
C SER A 158 -3.91 31.04 -7.86
N VAL A 159 -4.76 30.02 -7.98
CA VAL A 159 -4.53 28.84 -8.84
C VAL A 159 -5.63 28.71 -9.90
N THR A 160 -5.33 28.07 -11.03
CA THR A 160 -6.36 27.88 -12.07
C THR A 160 -7.29 26.72 -11.71
N VAL A 161 -6.72 25.63 -11.18
CA VAL A 161 -7.43 24.39 -10.88
C VAL A 161 -7.15 23.97 -9.44
N ALA A 162 -8.21 23.67 -8.71
CA ALA A 162 -8.15 22.90 -7.48
C ALA A 162 -8.82 21.53 -7.69
N LEU A 163 -8.18 20.47 -7.20
CA LEU A 163 -8.71 19.12 -7.16
C LEU A 163 -9.18 18.81 -5.74
N VAL A 164 -10.37 18.26 -5.61
CA VAL A 164 -10.95 17.81 -4.34
C VAL A 164 -11.38 16.36 -4.51
N GLY A 165 -11.07 15.51 -3.54
CA GLY A 165 -11.41 14.10 -3.60
C GLY A 165 -10.65 13.31 -2.55
N ASP A 166 -10.41 12.04 -2.81
CA ASP A 166 -9.82 11.09 -1.88
C ASP A 166 -8.43 10.60 -2.34
N SER A 167 -8.12 9.30 -2.16
CA SER A 167 -6.90 8.64 -2.62
C SER A 167 -6.63 8.85 -4.11
N PHE A 168 -7.68 9.00 -4.95
CA PHE A 168 -7.52 9.27 -6.38
C PHE A 168 -6.94 10.67 -6.66
N VAL A 169 -7.31 11.68 -5.88
CA VAL A 169 -6.74 13.03 -5.98
C VAL A 169 -5.39 13.10 -5.26
N HIS A 170 -5.26 12.44 -4.12
CA HIS A 170 -3.99 12.32 -3.38
C HIS A 170 -2.86 11.75 -4.27
N GLY A 171 -3.22 10.84 -5.20
CA GLY A 171 -2.27 10.07 -5.98
C GLY A 171 -1.69 8.92 -5.17
N TRP A 172 -2.54 8.21 -4.42
CA TRP A 172 -2.11 7.11 -3.56
C TRP A 172 -1.34 6.07 -4.37
N CYS A 173 -0.10 5.78 -3.95
CA CYS A 173 0.85 4.89 -4.63
C CYS A 173 1.22 5.28 -6.07
N VAL A 174 1.09 6.57 -6.40
CA VAL A 174 1.49 7.13 -7.69
C VAL A 174 2.50 8.27 -7.46
N PRO A 175 3.66 8.28 -8.14
CA PRO A 175 4.61 9.39 -8.04
C PRO A 175 3.93 10.74 -8.33
N SER A 176 4.29 11.81 -7.62
CA SER A 176 3.61 13.11 -7.74
C SER A 176 3.61 13.70 -9.16
N SER A 177 4.64 13.39 -9.95
CA SER A 177 4.73 13.80 -11.37
C SER A 177 3.78 13.05 -12.31
N GLN A 178 3.19 11.94 -11.85
CA GLN A 178 2.30 11.06 -12.62
C GLN A 178 0.89 11.00 -12.06
N ASN A 179 0.63 11.62 -10.90
CA ASN A 179 -0.72 11.73 -10.34
C ASN A 179 -1.56 12.75 -11.14
N VAL A 180 -2.84 12.87 -10.82
CA VAL A 180 -3.77 13.74 -11.56
C VAL A 180 -3.30 15.20 -11.57
N ALA A 181 -2.79 15.71 -10.44
CA ALA A 181 -2.27 17.07 -10.36
C ALA A 181 -1.04 17.28 -11.26
N GLY A 182 -0.05 16.39 -11.16
CA GLY A 182 1.17 16.43 -11.98
C GLY A 182 0.91 16.29 -13.49
N LEU A 183 -0.11 15.54 -13.88
CA LEU A 183 -0.53 15.41 -15.28
C LEU A 183 -1.27 16.65 -15.81
N LEU A 184 -1.96 17.40 -14.95
CA LEU A 184 -2.68 18.62 -15.33
C LEU A 184 -1.79 19.86 -15.34
N GLU A 185 -0.76 19.90 -14.48
CA GLU A 185 0.11 21.05 -14.27
C GLU A 185 0.74 21.60 -15.58
N PRO A 186 1.28 20.77 -16.51
CA PRO A 186 1.87 21.26 -17.76
C PRO A 186 0.90 22.06 -18.65
N ARG A 187 -0.41 21.83 -18.49
CA ARG A 187 -1.44 22.47 -19.30
C ARG A 187 -2.10 23.65 -18.59
N TRP A 188 -2.22 23.61 -17.28
CA TRP A 188 -3.03 24.55 -16.49
C TRP A 188 -2.21 25.42 -15.52
N GLY A 189 -0.89 25.22 -15.44
CA GLY A 189 -0.05 25.83 -14.41
C GLY A 189 -0.23 25.12 -13.06
N PRO A 190 0.17 25.74 -11.94
CA PRO A 190 0.04 25.13 -10.61
C PRO A 190 -1.38 24.61 -10.34
N VAL A 191 -1.47 23.35 -9.94
CA VAL A 191 -2.72 22.66 -9.60
C VAL A 191 -2.71 22.36 -8.11
N LEU A 192 -3.70 22.89 -7.41
CA LEU A 192 -3.87 22.63 -5.97
C LEU A 192 -4.56 21.27 -5.78
N SER A 193 -3.88 20.31 -5.18
CA SER A 193 -4.44 19.02 -4.80
C SER A 193 -4.88 19.01 -3.33
N LEU A 194 -6.17 18.87 -3.10
CA LEU A 194 -6.81 18.80 -1.77
C LEU A 194 -7.41 17.41 -1.52
N GLY A 195 -6.71 16.37 -1.97
CA GLY A 195 -7.12 14.98 -1.79
C GLY A 195 -6.26 14.23 -0.80
N LEU A 196 -6.89 13.42 0.04
CA LEU A 196 -6.23 12.54 1.00
C LEU A 196 -6.87 11.15 0.99
N GLU A 197 -6.11 10.17 1.45
CA GLU A 197 -6.61 8.79 1.50
C GLU A 197 -7.92 8.71 2.30
N ALA A 198 -8.91 8.04 1.71
CA ALA A 198 -10.24 7.79 2.28
C ALA A 198 -10.96 9.04 2.84
N SER A 199 -10.65 10.24 2.35
CA SER A 199 -11.43 11.42 2.74
C SER A 199 -12.81 11.37 2.11
N GLY A 200 -13.85 11.47 2.94
CA GLY A 200 -15.25 11.61 2.50
C GLY A 200 -15.71 13.06 2.40
N PRO A 201 -17.01 13.32 2.13
CA PRO A 201 -17.49 14.62 1.67
C PRO A 201 -17.29 15.75 2.70
N MET A 202 -17.33 15.41 4.00
CA MET A 202 -17.13 16.38 5.09
C MET A 202 -15.68 16.78 5.27
N SER A 203 -14.74 15.83 5.21
CA SER A 203 -13.31 16.17 5.26
C SER A 203 -12.86 16.85 3.97
N GLN A 204 -13.36 16.42 2.81
CA GLN A 204 -13.15 17.10 1.53
C GLN A 204 -13.63 18.56 1.55
N LEU A 205 -14.82 18.84 2.10
CA LEU A 205 -15.32 20.21 2.27
C LEU A 205 -14.44 21.01 3.25
N GLY A 206 -13.99 20.38 4.34
CA GLY A 206 -13.05 20.98 5.28
C GLY A 206 -11.74 21.38 4.60
N LEU A 207 -11.12 20.46 3.86
CA LEU A 207 -9.90 20.70 3.08
C LEU A 207 -10.06 21.87 2.11
N LEU A 208 -11.16 21.90 1.34
CA LEU A 208 -11.45 23.00 0.42
C LEU A 208 -11.60 24.34 1.16
N ARG A 209 -12.28 24.33 2.30
CA ARG A 209 -12.52 25.54 3.09
C ARG A 209 -11.27 26.08 3.76
N GLU A 210 -10.41 25.20 4.29
CA GLU A 210 -9.23 25.63 5.05
C GLU A 210 -8.02 25.92 4.16
N TYR A 211 -7.88 25.22 3.03
CA TYR A 211 -6.66 25.29 2.20
C TYR A 211 -6.90 25.72 0.76
N GLY A 212 -8.15 25.82 0.31
CA GLY A 212 -8.48 26.14 -1.07
C GLY A 212 -9.07 27.53 -1.31
N THR A 213 -9.76 28.11 -0.34
CA THR A 213 -10.53 29.35 -0.56
C THR A 213 -9.65 30.56 -0.82
N ASP A 214 -8.49 30.64 -0.17
CA ASP A 214 -7.58 31.80 -0.28
C ASP A 214 -6.90 31.87 -1.64
N LEU A 215 -6.82 30.74 -2.36
CA LEU A 215 -6.21 30.64 -3.70
C LEU A 215 -7.22 30.86 -4.83
N GLU A 216 -8.47 31.22 -4.51
CA GLU A 216 -9.54 31.58 -5.44
C GLU A 216 -9.55 30.77 -6.76
N PRO A 217 -9.62 29.41 -6.70
CA PRO A 217 -9.50 28.57 -7.88
C PRO A 217 -10.60 28.88 -8.90
N THR A 218 -10.22 29.10 -10.16
CA THR A 218 -11.19 29.32 -11.25
C THR A 218 -12.03 28.08 -11.52
N ILE A 219 -11.42 26.90 -11.38
CA ILE A 219 -12.04 25.60 -11.62
C ILE A 219 -11.79 24.72 -10.39
N VAL A 220 -12.86 24.17 -9.82
CA VAL A 220 -12.78 23.10 -8.82
C VAL A 220 -13.24 21.80 -9.45
N LEU A 221 -12.34 20.82 -9.57
CA LEU A 221 -12.64 19.48 -10.03
C LEU A 221 -12.82 18.58 -8.82
N TRP A 222 -14.06 18.17 -8.56
CA TRP A 222 -14.38 17.25 -7.48
C TRP A 222 -14.44 15.82 -8.03
N LEU A 223 -13.49 14.99 -7.62
CA LEU A 223 -13.44 13.57 -7.98
C LEU A 223 -14.19 12.78 -6.91
N PHE A 224 -15.27 12.14 -7.35
CA PHE A 224 -16.18 11.40 -6.50
C PHE A 224 -15.90 9.89 -6.59
N PHE A 225 -15.89 9.22 -5.45
CA PHE A 225 -15.77 7.78 -5.31
C PHE A 225 -16.86 7.25 -4.35
N PRO A 226 -17.80 6.42 -4.84
CA PRO A 226 -18.98 6.01 -4.09
C PRO A 226 -18.72 5.49 -2.67
N ASP A 227 -17.68 4.66 -2.48
CA ASP A 227 -17.47 3.99 -1.20
C ASP A 227 -17.03 4.98 -0.10
N ASN A 228 -16.23 5.99 -0.44
CA ASN A 228 -15.81 7.04 0.50
C ASN A 228 -16.88 8.14 0.66
N ASP A 229 -17.65 8.40 -0.39
CA ASP A 229 -18.58 9.54 -0.43
C ASP A 229 -20.01 9.23 0.02
N LEU A 230 -20.46 7.98 -0.12
CA LEU A 230 -21.82 7.56 0.22
C LEU A 230 -21.91 6.63 1.43
N GLY A 231 -20.82 5.91 1.76
CA GLY A 231 -20.76 4.97 2.88
C GLY A 231 -21.38 3.60 2.60
#